data_AF-A0AAW3MMH0-F1
#
_entry.id   AF-A0AAW3MMH0-F1
#
_cell.length_a   1.000
_cell.length_b   1.000
_cell.length_c   1.000
_cell.angle_alpha   90.00
_cell.angle_beta   90.00
_cell.angle_gamma   90.00
#
_symmetry.space_group_name_H-M   'P 1'
#
loop_
_entity.id
_entity.type
_entity.pdbx_description
1 polymer ?
#
loop_
_entity_poly.entity_id
_entity_poly.type
_entity_poly.pdbx_seq_one_letter_code
_entity_poly.pdbx_strand_id
1 'polypeptide(L)'
;MWASASEGVQSSIIREKQADYLFLLTKSSRVEAERAAMGYARSIDATSGDVQRLGAFYREALLWRAAALTERQFVESIKKTRVNFQAPSDRILESVDGGFRQLPGYANAEYVIVSFDVRFADSPLIYTEQFTLERVPALSTWRLVAYFMSTKPFYLYE
;
A
#
# COMPACT_ATOMS: atom_id res chain seq x y z
N MET A 1 0.19 -11.02 46.57
CA MET A 1 -0.55 -10.18 45.61
C MET A 1 0.42 -9.14 45.06
N TRP A 2 1.18 -9.49 44.02
CA TRP A 2 2.16 -8.61 43.35
C TRP A 2 1.88 -8.67 41.86
N ALA A 3 0.87 -7.92 41.42
CA ALA A 3 0.73 -7.50 40.02
C ALA A 3 0.99 -5.99 40.06
N SER A 4 2.25 -5.61 40.21
CA SER A 4 2.69 -4.26 40.55
C SER A 4 3.43 -3.63 39.37
N ALA A 5 2.88 -2.52 38.86
CA ALA A 5 3.56 -1.48 38.08
C ALA A 5 4.14 -1.85 36.70
N SER A 6 4.53 -3.09 36.42
CA SER A 6 5.21 -3.45 35.17
C SER A 6 4.32 -3.40 33.93
N GLU A 7 3.05 -3.82 34.02
CA GLU A 7 2.10 -3.79 32.89
C GLU A 7 1.72 -2.35 32.47
N GLY A 8 1.58 -1.45 33.44
CA GLY A 8 1.32 -0.03 33.18
C GLY A 8 2.49 0.68 32.49
N VAL A 9 3.72 0.33 32.86
CA VAL A 9 4.95 0.91 32.30
C VAL A 9 5.29 0.29 30.93
N GLN A 10 5.08 -1.02 30.74
CA GLN A 10 5.25 -1.64 29.42
C GLN A 10 4.22 -1.11 28.42
N SER A 11 2.95 -0.97 28.82
CA SER A 11 1.91 -0.42 27.94
C SER A 11 2.12 1.05 27.62
N SER A 12 2.64 1.87 28.55
CA SER A 12 2.98 3.27 28.27
C SER A 12 4.20 3.39 27.34
N ILE A 13 5.25 2.60 27.55
CA ILE A 13 6.44 2.58 26.67
C ILE A 13 6.08 2.06 25.28
N ILE A 14 5.21 1.06 25.16
CA ILE A 14 4.70 0.55 23.88
C ILE A 14 3.89 1.64 23.18
N ARG A 15 3.03 2.38 23.89
CA ARG A 15 2.24 3.49 23.32
C ARG A 15 3.10 4.69 22.90
N GLU A 16 4.09 5.07 23.70
CA GLU A 16 5.04 6.14 23.36
C GLU A 16 5.87 5.78 22.12
N LYS A 17 6.40 4.53 22.08
CA LYS A 17 7.09 4.04 20.88
C LYS A 17 6.15 3.93 19.69
N GLN A 18 4.91 3.48 19.86
CA GLN A 18 3.92 3.45 18.79
C GLN A 18 3.60 4.84 18.24
N ALA A 19 3.62 5.90 19.05
CA ALA A 19 3.44 7.27 18.58
C ALA A 19 4.62 7.76 17.71
N ASP A 20 5.82 7.22 17.92
CA ASP A 20 6.98 7.46 17.05
C ASP A 20 6.83 6.77 15.68
N TYR A 21 6.12 5.63 15.63
CA TYR A 21 5.90 4.86 14.41
C TYR A 21 4.58 5.16 13.71
N LEU A 22 3.55 5.63 14.39
CA LEU A 22 2.21 5.83 13.82
C LEU A 22 1.84 7.30 13.97
N PHE A 23 1.81 8.03 12.85
CA PHE A 23 1.27 9.38 12.83
C PHE A 23 -0.12 9.41 12.18
N LEU A 24 -1.00 10.23 12.76
CA LEU A 24 -2.31 10.50 12.19
C LEU A 24 -2.16 11.43 10.98
N LEU A 25 -2.48 10.91 9.80
CA LEU A 25 -2.62 11.73 8.58
C LEU A 25 -3.74 12.75 8.75
N THR A 26 -3.47 13.99 8.35
CA THR A 26 -4.51 15.02 8.21
C THR A 26 -5.53 14.60 7.16
N LYS A 27 -6.75 15.15 7.24
CA LYS A 27 -7.80 14.89 6.23
C LYS A 27 -7.33 15.22 4.81
N SER A 28 -6.58 16.31 4.63
CA SER A 28 -6.02 16.68 3.31
C SER A 28 -5.01 15.66 2.82
N SER A 29 -4.07 15.24 3.66
CA SER A 29 -3.06 14.25 3.27
C SER A 29 -3.66 12.87 2.99
N ARG A 30 -4.75 12.48 3.66
CA ARG A 30 -5.49 11.26 3.31
C ARG A 30 -6.10 11.33 1.91
N VAL A 31 -6.74 12.46 1.57
CA VAL A 31 -7.31 12.69 0.23
C VAL A 31 -6.22 12.74 -0.84
N GLU A 32 -5.06 13.34 -0.55
CA GLU A 32 -3.91 13.34 -1.46
C GLU A 32 -3.35 11.93 -1.69
N ALA A 33 -3.22 11.13 -0.63
CA ALA A 33 -2.76 9.74 -0.72
C ALA A 33 -3.73 8.87 -1.52
N GLU A 34 -5.04 8.98 -1.24
CA GLU A 34 -6.09 8.30 -2.00
C GLU A 34 -6.03 8.65 -3.49
N ARG A 35 -5.93 9.94 -3.83
CA ARG A 35 -5.83 10.39 -5.22
C ARG A 35 -4.58 9.86 -5.90
N ALA A 36 -3.43 9.85 -5.21
CA ALA A 36 -2.20 9.31 -5.74
C ALA A 36 -2.32 7.80 -6.00
N ALA A 37 -2.82 7.04 -5.03
CA ALA A 37 -3.05 5.60 -5.18
C ALA A 37 -4.01 5.29 -6.35
N MET A 38 -5.11 6.02 -6.46
CA MET A 38 -6.06 5.89 -7.58
C MET A 38 -5.40 6.23 -8.93
N GLY A 39 -4.49 7.21 -8.96
CA GLY A 39 -3.70 7.54 -10.15
C GLY A 39 -2.85 6.35 -10.61
N TYR A 40 -2.09 5.76 -9.69
CA TYR A 40 -1.28 4.56 -9.98
C TYR A 40 -2.16 3.37 -10.39
N ALA A 41 -3.29 3.17 -9.72
CA ALA A 41 -4.22 2.10 -10.04
C ALA A 41 -4.72 2.20 -11.49
N ARG A 42 -5.12 3.41 -11.93
CA ARG A 42 -5.52 3.68 -13.32
C ARG A 42 -4.38 3.46 -14.31
N SER A 43 -3.15 3.80 -13.94
CA SER A 43 -1.98 3.51 -14.77
C SER A 43 -1.80 2.01 -14.97
N ILE A 44 -1.90 1.21 -13.91
CA ILE A 44 -1.85 -0.26 -14.00
C ILE A 44 -3.02 -0.77 -14.86
N ASP A 45 -4.23 -0.25 -14.68
CA ASP A 45 -5.41 -0.60 -15.48
C ASP A 45 -5.20 -0.33 -16.98
N ALA A 46 -4.54 0.78 -17.33
CA ALA A 46 -4.21 1.12 -18.72
C ALA A 46 -3.13 0.23 -19.36
N THR A 47 -2.44 -0.59 -18.56
CA THR A 47 -1.45 -1.58 -19.02
C THR A 47 -2.02 -3.00 -19.12
N SER A 48 -3.34 -3.16 -18.93
CA SER A 48 -4.05 -4.44 -19.04
C SER A 48 -3.70 -5.16 -20.34
N GLY A 49 -3.15 -6.38 -20.22
CA GLY A 49 -2.75 -7.21 -21.36
C GLY A 49 -1.40 -6.87 -22.00
N ASP A 50 -0.68 -5.85 -21.54
CA ASP A 50 0.61 -5.42 -22.07
C ASP A 50 1.73 -5.53 -21.01
N VAL A 51 2.47 -6.64 -21.07
CA VAL A 51 3.59 -6.93 -20.17
C VAL A 51 4.71 -5.90 -20.30
N GLN A 52 4.96 -5.35 -21.49
CA GLN A 52 6.02 -4.37 -21.69
C GLN A 52 5.68 -3.05 -21.01
N ARG A 53 4.42 -2.62 -21.08
CA ARG A 53 3.94 -1.43 -20.38
C ARG A 53 3.93 -1.61 -18.86
N LEU A 54 3.62 -2.80 -18.35
CA LEU A 54 3.75 -3.09 -16.91
C LEU A 54 5.20 -3.04 -16.43
N GLY A 55 6.14 -3.55 -17.23
CA GLY A 55 7.57 -3.40 -16.95
C GLY A 55 8.01 -1.94 -16.96
N ALA A 56 7.51 -1.14 -17.91
CA ALA A 56 7.78 0.30 -17.95
C ALA A 56 7.22 1.02 -16.71
N PHE A 57 5.98 0.71 -16.30
CA PHE A 57 5.40 1.22 -15.08
C PHE A 57 6.25 0.89 -13.84
N TYR A 58 6.72 -0.36 -13.72
CA TYR A 58 7.63 -0.74 -12.64
C TYR A 58 8.91 0.11 -12.64
N ARG A 59 9.51 0.32 -13.82
CA ARG A 59 10.74 1.12 -13.94
C ARG A 59 10.55 2.59 -13.56
N GLU A 60 9.41 3.16 -13.92
CA GLU A 60 9.10 4.57 -13.63
C GLU A 60 8.65 4.79 -12.19
N ALA A 61 7.82 3.89 -11.65
CA ALA A 61 7.18 4.06 -10.36
C ALA A 61 7.97 3.44 -9.20
N LEU A 62 8.72 2.34 -9.42
CA LEU A 62 9.26 1.50 -8.34
C LEU A 62 10.78 1.31 -8.37
N LEU A 63 11.44 1.34 -9.54
CA LEU A 63 12.87 1.03 -9.69
C LEU A 63 13.81 1.96 -8.90
N TRP A 64 13.40 3.20 -8.67
CA TRP A 64 14.21 4.19 -7.94
C TRP A 64 14.24 3.92 -6.43
N ARG A 65 13.48 2.94 -5.94
CA ARG A 65 13.41 2.53 -4.54
C ARG A 65 13.84 1.08 -4.41
N ALA A 66 14.23 0.68 -3.20
CA ALA A 66 14.47 -0.71 -2.85
C ALA A 66 13.13 -1.46 -2.89
N ALA A 67 12.62 -1.72 -4.10
CA ALA A 67 11.37 -2.40 -4.30
C ALA A 67 11.46 -3.79 -3.68
N ALA A 68 10.47 -4.16 -2.86
CA ALA A 68 10.39 -5.48 -2.25
C ALA A 68 10.35 -6.63 -3.28
N LEU A 69 10.00 -6.31 -4.53
CA LEU A 69 9.91 -7.23 -5.66
C LEU A 69 10.79 -6.74 -6.81
N THR A 70 11.44 -7.66 -7.52
CA THR A 70 12.06 -7.39 -8.83
C THR A 70 10.99 -7.09 -9.90
N GLU A 71 11.36 -6.44 -11.02
CA GLU A 71 10.44 -6.16 -12.13
C GLU A 71 9.67 -7.42 -12.56
N ARG A 72 10.39 -8.53 -12.72
CA ARG A 72 9.81 -9.82 -13.11
C ARG A 72 8.80 -10.32 -12.07
N GLN A 73 9.13 -10.27 -10.78
CA GLN A 73 8.23 -10.70 -9.71
C GLN A 73 6.99 -9.82 -9.60
N PHE A 74 7.16 -8.51 -9.80
CA PHE A 74 6.04 -7.57 -9.87
C PHE A 74 5.10 -7.92 -11.02
N VAL A 75 5.62 -8.04 -12.24
CA VAL A 75 4.82 -8.40 -13.42
C VAL A 75 4.08 -9.72 -13.19
N GLU A 76 4.79 -10.79 -12.81
CA GLU A 76 4.19 -12.11 -12.57
C GLU A 76 3.14 -12.10 -11.44
N SER A 77 3.34 -11.28 -10.40
CA SER A 77 2.34 -11.07 -9.35
C SER A 77 1.04 -10.47 -9.93
N ILE A 78 1.14 -9.41 -10.74
CA ILE A 78 -0.02 -8.84 -11.44
C ILE A 78 -0.68 -9.90 -12.33
N LYS A 79 0.11 -10.67 -13.11
CA LYS A 79 -0.41 -11.73 -14.00
C LYS A 79 -1.26 -12.74 -13.26
N LYS A 80 -0.78 -13.18 -12.10
CA LYS A 80 -1.41 -14.24 -11.33
C LYS A 80 -2.67 -13.77 -10.63
N THR A 81 -2.69 -12.51 -10.22
CA THR A 81 -3.70 -12.01 -9.28
C THR A 81 -4.81 -11.19 -9.97
N ARG A 82 -4.52 -10.47 -11.07
CA ARG A 82 -5.58 -9.84 -11.88
C ARG A 82 -6.19 -10.90 -12.78
N VAL A 83 -7.47 -11.19 -12.60
CA VAL A 83 -8.23 -12.13 -13.43
C VAL A 83 -7.98 -11.81 -14.90
N ASN A 84 -7.25 -12.69 -15.59
CA ASN A 84 -6.92 -12.58 -17.00
C ASN A 84 -6.39 -11.21 -17.45
N PHE A 85 -5.62 -10.49 -16.62
CA PHE A 85 -5.11 -9.16 -16.98
C PHE A 85 -6.15 -8.08 -17.27
N GLN A 86 -7.41 -8.30 -16.91
CA GLN A 86 -8.46 -7.36 -17.22
C GLN A 86 -8.37 -6.12 -16.32
N ALA A 87 -8.91 -5.00 -16.81
CA ALA A 87 -9.20 -3.87 -15.96
C ALA A 87 -10.36 -4.23 -15.01
N PRO A 88 -10.34 -3.76 -13.75
CA PRO A 88 -11.44 -3.99 -12.83
C PRO A 88 -12.71 -3.28 -13.29
N SER A 89 -13.87 -3.86 -12.96
CA SER A 89 -15.18 -3.26 -13.21
C SER A 89 -15.55 -2.23 -12.16
N ASP A 90 -15.04 -2.40 -10.94
CA ASP A 90 -15.30 -1.51 -9.81
C ASP A 90 -14.12 -1.52 -8.83
N ARG A 91 -13.91 -0.38 -8.16
CA ARG A 91 -12.87 -0.17 -7.15
C ARG A 91 -13.44 0.75 -6.06
N ILE A 92 -13.55 0.24 -4.84
CA ILE A 92 -14.10 0.94 -3.68
C ILE A 92 -12.98 1.16 -2.67
N LEU A 93 -12.82 2.39 -2.18
CA LEU A 93 -11.86 2.68 -1.11
C LEU A 93 -12.27 1.96 0.17
N GLU A 94 -11.37 1.17 0.73
CA GLU A 94 -11.57 0.49 2.01
C GLU A 94 -10.90 1.29 3.14
N SER A 95 -9.61 1.57 3.01
CA SER A 95 -8.85 2.31 4.02
C SER A 95 -7.80 3.25 3.42
N VAL A 96 -7.48 4.27 4.23
CA VAL A 96 -6.24 5.04 4.13
C VAL A 96 -5.59 4.97 5.50
N ASP A 97 -4.74 3.97 5.68
CA ASP A 97 -4.08 3.67 6.94
C ASP A 97 -2.80 4.51 7.06
N GLY A 98 -2.85 5.49 7.96
CA GLY A 98 -1.69 6.30 8.36
C GLY A 98 -0.94 5.64 9.51
N GLY A 99 0.37 5.78 9.67
CA GLY A 99 1.36 6.43 8.84
C GLY A 99 2.71 6.10 9.45
N PHE A 100 3.53 5.28 8.79
CA PHE A 100 4.82 4.86 9.35
C PHE A 100 5.82 6.00 9.19
N ARG A 101 6.38 6.56 10.26
CA ARG A 101 7.48 7.54 10.14
C ARG A 101 8.79 6.88 9.72
N GLN A 102 8.90 5.58 9.98
CA GLN A 102 10.02 4.72 9.59
C GLN A 102 9.51 3.31 9.38
N LEU A 103 9.73 2.75 8.18
CA LEU A 103 9.64 1.32 7.94
C LEU A 103 11.05 0.71 8.04
N PRO A 104 11.25 -0.41 8.75
CA PRO A 104 12.55 -1.07 8.81
C PRO A 104 13.09 -1.35 7.40
N GLY A 105 14.29 -0.86 7.09
CA GLY A 105 14.92 -1.02 5.77
C GLY A 105 14.57 0.05 4.73
N TYR A 106 13.77 1.05 5.08
CA TYR A 106 13.41 2.18 4.21
C TYR A 106 13.96 3.52 4.73
N ALA A 107 14.00 4.53 3.85
CA ALA A 107 14.51 5.86 4.19
C ALA A 107 13.61 6.58 5.21
N ASN A 108 14.13 7.61 5.88
CA ASN A 108 13.31 8.49 6.72
C ASN A 108 12.29 9.26 5.85
N ALA A 109 11.05 8.81 5.87
CA ALA A 109 9.95 9.37 5.08
C ALA A 109 8.60 9.10 5.79
N GLU A 110 7.57 9.83 5.37
CA GLU A 110 6.20 9.47 5.75
C GLU A 110 5.71 8.35 4.85
N TYR A 111 5.20 7.25 5.40
CA TYR A 111 4.58 6.17 4.65
C TYR A 111 3.09 6.09 4.94
N VAL A 112 2.30 5.71 3.94
CA VAL A 112 0.84 5.47 4.05
C VAL A 112 0.48 4.22 3.24
N ILE A 113 -0.49 3.46 3.73
CA ILE A 113 -1.08 2.35 2.97
C ILE A 113 -2.49 2.77 2.56
N VAL A 114 -2.78 2.67 1.27
CA VAL A 114 -4.12 2.88 0.71
C VAL A 114 -4.64 1.55 0.20
N SER A 115 -5.80 1.12 0.69
CA SER A 115 -6.41 -0.16 0.35
C SER A 115 -7.73 0.05 -0.39
N PHE A 116 -7.94 -0.71 -1.46
CA PHE A 116 -9.18 -0.75 -2.21
C PHE A 116 -9.70 -2.18 -2.29
N ASP A 117 -11.02 -2.34 -2.17
CA ASP A 117 -11.71 -3.52 -2.64
C ASP A 117 -11.98 -3.40 -4.15
N VAL A 118 -11.69 -4.47 -4.87
CA VAL A 118 -11.65 -4.50 -6.33
C VAL A 118 -12.47 -5.67 -6.83
N ARG A 119 -13.31 -5.41 -7.83
CA ARG A 119 -14.15 -6.41 -8.50
C ARG A 119 -13.83 -6.45 -9.99
N PHE A 120 -13.94 -7.64 -10.56
CA PHE A 120 -13.82 -7.86 -12.00
C PHE A 120 -15.17 -8.37 -12.53
N ALA A 121 -15.58 -7.93 -13.72
CA ALA A 121 -16.91 -8.22 -14.27
C ALA A 121 -17.20 -9.73 -14.36
N ASP A 122 -16.18 -10.52 -14.72
CA ASP A 122 -16.29 -11.97 -14.94
C ASP A 122 -15.81 -12.80 -13.73
N SER A 123 -15.69 -12.20 -12.55
CA SER A 123 -15.22 -12.88 -11.34
C SER A 123 -16.14 -12.63 -10.14
N PRO A 124 -16.57 -13.69 -9.42
CA PRO A 124 -17.31 -13.52 -8.18
C PRO A 124 -16.40 -13.13 -6.99
N LEU A 125 -15.08 -13.13 -7.19
CA LEU A 125 -14.11 -12.84 -6.13
C LEU A 125 -13.91 -11.33 -5.96
N ILE A 126 -13.85 -10.89 -4.70
CA ILE A 126 -13.38 -9.55 -4.33
C ILE A 126 -11.89 -9.66 -4.02
N TYR A 127 -11.11 -8.77 -4.62
CA TYR A 127 -9.68 -8.65 -4.39
C TYR A 127 -9.41 -7.39 -3.59
N THR A 128 -8.39 -7.41 -2.75
CA THR A 128 -7.88 -6.20 -2.10
C THR A 128 -6.61 -5.76 -2.82
N GLU A 129 -6.61 -4.55 -3.37
CA GLU A 129 -5.43 -3.85 -3.88
C GLU A 129 -4.88 -2.91 -2.81
N GLN A 130 -3.57 -3.01 -2.54
CA GLN A 130 -2.89 -2.17 -1.57
C GLN A 130 -1.74 -1.43 -2.22
N PHE A 131 -1.68 -0.13 -1.94
CA PHE A 131 -0.64 0.79 -2.39
C PHE A 131 0.09 1.34 -1.17
N THR A 132 1.36 0.99 -1.03
CA THR A 132 2.25 1.65 -0.05
C THR A 132 2.86 2.86 -0.72
N LEU A 133 2.51 4.05 -0.23
CA LEU A 133 3.03 5.30 -0.72
C LEU A 133 4.00 5.90 0.32
N GLU A 134 4.96 6.66 -0.18
CA GLU A 134 5.83 7.48 0.65
C GLU A 134 5.74 8.96 0.28
N ARG A 135 6.03 9.83 1.23
CA ARG A 135 6.27 11.25 1.03
C ARG A 135 7.52 11.63 1.83
N VAL A 136 8.59 11.99 1.12
CA VAL A 136 9.81 12.50 1.77
C VAL A 136 9.68 14.00 2.01
N PRO A 137 10.29 14.57 3.05
CA PRO A 137 10.16 16.00 3.35
C PRO A 137 10.54 16.95 2.21
N ALA A 138 11.49 16.55 1.36
CA ALA A 138 11.93 17.33 0.20
C ALA A 138 10.95 17.33 -0.98
N LEU A 139 9.89 16.50 -0.94
CA LEU A 139 8.96 16.29 -2.05
C LEU A 139 7.53 16.41 -1.55
N SER A 140 6.74 17.26 -2.19
CA SER A 140 5.35 17.51 -1.82
C SER A 140 4.36 16.46 -2.32
N THR A 141 4.83 15.38 -2.97
CA THR A 141 3.98 14.39 -3.63
C THR A 141 4.16 12.99 -3.06
N TRP A 142 3.07 12.24 -3.00
CA TRP A 142 3.08 10.81 -2.66
C TRP A 142 3.63 9.99 -3.82
N ARG A 143 4.53 9.06 -3.52
CA ARG A 143 5.18 8.18 -4.50
C ARG A 143 4.93 6.74 -4.14
N LEU A 144 4.71 5.90 -5.14
CA LEU A 144 4.55 4.47 -4.94
C LEU A 144 5.87 3.83 -4.50
N VAL A 145 5.82 2.96 -3.50
CA VAL A 145 6.98 2.19 -3.02
C VAL A 145 6.71 0.69 -3.08
N ALA A 146 5.48 0.28 -2.86
CA ALA A 146 5.06 -1.10 -3.02
C ALA A 146 3.60 -1.18 -3.47
N TYR A 147 3.28 -2.25 -4.17
CA TYR A 147 1.94 -2.61 -4.59
C TYR A 147 1.73 -4.10 -4.32
N PHE A 148 0.59 -4.43 -3.74
CA PHE A 148 0.19 -5.80 -3.45
C PHE A 148 -1.27 -6.00 -3.84
N MET A 149 -1.61 -7.21 -4.29
CA MET A 149 -2.99 -7.60 -4.50
C MET A 149 -3.22 -9.01 -3.97
N SER A 150 -4.35 -9.22 -3.30
CA SER A 150 -4.70 -10.52 -2.74
C SER A 150 -6.19 -10.80 -2.82
N THR A 151 -6.58 -12.07 -2.84
CA THR A 151 -7.97 -12.54 -2.86
C THR A 151 -8.62 -12.62 -1.46
N LYS A 152 -7.89 -12.22 -0.40
CA LYS A 152 -8.39 -12.30 0.97
C LYS A 152 -8.62 -10.89 1.52
N PRO A 153 -9.78 -10.61 2.14
CA PRO A 153 -9.88 -9.44 3.01
C PRO A 153 -8.88 -9.62 4.16
N PHE A 154 -8.09 -8.60 4.46
CA PHE A 154 -6.94 -8.67 5.38
C PHE A 154 -7.31 -9.07 6.82
N TYR A 155 -8.60 -9.10 7.17
CA TYR A 155 -9.15 -9.48 8.48
C TYR A 155 -9.04 -10.97 8.86
N LEU A 156 -8.27 -11.79 8.13
CA LEU A 156 -8.12 -13.24 8.39
C LEU A 156 -6.67 -13.71 8.56
N TYR A 157 -5.75 -12.81 8.90
CA TYR A 157 -4.46 -13.20 9.48
C TYR A 157 -4.56 -13.02 11.00
N GLU A 158 -5.04 -14.08 11.69
CA GLU A 158 -4.75 -14.34 13.11
C GLU A 158 -3.37 -14.99 13.26
#